data_AF-A0A3D2AWN5-F1
#
_entry.id   AF-A0A3D2AWN5-F1
#
_cell.length_a   1.000
_cell.length_b   1.000
_cell.length_c   1.000
_cell.angle_alpha   90.00
_cell.angle_beta   90.00
_cell.angle_gamma   90.00
#
_symmetry.space_group_name_H-M   'P 1'
#
loop_
_entity.id
_entity.type
_entity.pdbx_description
1 polymer ?
#
loop_
_entity_poly.entity_id
_entity_poly.type
_entity_poly.pdbx_seq_one_letter_code
_entity_poly.pdbx_strand_id
1 'polypeptide(L)' 'MDTDKIINFGIVGLGTAGSALVQPVLKNKNFRMAGAADLDKETLARFKSDFPEAGIFDSA' A
#
# COMPACT_ATOMS: atom_id res chain seq x y z
N MET A 1 3.65 -26.28 4.05
CA MET A 1 4.01 -24.90 3.63
C MET A 1 3.24 -23.99 4.55
N ASP A 2 3.91 -23.16 5.36
CA ASP A 2 3.25 -22.20 6.26
C ASP A 2 2.38 -21.24 5.43
N THR A 3 1.08 -21.49 5.39
CA THR A 3 0.09 -20.64 4.72
C THR A 3 -0.36 -19.46 5.57
N ASP A 4 0.20 -19.29 6.77
CA ASP A 4 -0.32 -18.37 7.80
C ASP A 4 0.48 -17.08 7.98
N LYS A 5 1.58 -16.89 7.24
CA LYS A 5 2.38 -15.66 7.37
C LYS A 5 1.95 -14.62 6.34
N ILE A 6 1.03 -13.76 6.76
CA ILE A 6 0.67 -12.53 6.03
C ILE A 6 1.81 -11.52 6.19
N ILE A 7 2.33 -11.04 5.07
CA ILE A 7 3.31 -9.96 4.97
C ILE A 7 2.56 -8.63 4.86
N ASN A 8 2.80 -7.75 5.82
CA ASN A 8 2.31 -6.38 5.78
C ASN A 8 3.20 -5.57 4.84
N PHE A 9 2.63 -5.09 3.75
CA PHE A 9 3.33 -4.33 2.72
C PHE A 9 3.04 -2.83 2.84
N GLY A 10 4.10 -2.04 2.92
CA GLY A 10 4.05 -0.59 2.84
C GLY A 10 4.72 -0.09 1.57
N ILE A 11 4.22 1.00 1.00
CA ILE A 11 4.79 1.62 -0.20
C ILE A 11 5.10 3.10 0.05
N VAL A 12 6.26 3.55 -0.43
CA VAL A 12 6.68 4.97 -0.36
C VAL A 12 6.80 5.49 -1.79
N GLY A 13 6.08 6.56 -2.09
CA GLY A 13 5.92 7.08 -3.46
C GLY A 13 4.84 6.33 -4.23
N LEU A 14 3.72 7.00 -4.48
CA LEU A 14 2.53 6.54 -5.20
C LEU A 14 2.40 7.20 -6.58
N GLY A 15 3.49 7.73 -7.12
CA GLY A 15 3.58 8.07 -8.55
C GLY A 15 3.36 6.85 -9.45
N THR A 16 3.48 7.02 -10.77
CA THR A 16 3.13 6.00 -11.78
C THR A 16 3.69 4.60 -11.46
N ALA A 17 4.98 4.51 -11.10
CA ALA A 17 5.62 3.24 -10.81
C ALA A 17 5.10 2.60 -9.52
N GLY A 18 4.97 3.37 -8.44
CA GLY A 18 4.52 2.86 -7.15
C GLY A 18 3.08 2.37 -7.21
N SER A 19 2.18 3.17 -7.79
CA SER A 19 0.78 2.79 -7.98
C SER A 19 0.63 1.52 -8.83
N ALA A 20 1.45 1.33 -9.86
CA ALA A 20 1.43 0.13 -10.70
C ALA A 20 1.83 -1.17 -9.97
N LEU A 21 2.56 -1.07 -8.84
CA LEU A 21 2.98 -2.24 -8.06
C LEU A 21 1.91 -2.77 -7.11
N VAL A 22 0.93 -1.95 -6.73
CA VAL A 22 -0.09 -2.31 -5.74
C VAL A 22 -0.88 -3.56 -6.14
N GLN A 23 -1.42 -3.57 -7.36
CA GLN A 23 -2.24 -4.70 -7.84
C GLN A 23 -1.44 -6.00 -8.01
N PRO A 24 -0.25 -6.02 -8.63
CA PRO A 24 0.61 -7.21 -8.68
C PRO A 24 0.95 -7.77 -7.29
N VAL A 25 1.26 -6.92 -6.30
CA VAL A 25 1.56 -7.37 -4.93
C VAL A 25 0.35 -8.06 -4.30
N LEU A 26 -0.85 -7.47 -4.44
CA LEU A 26 -2.07 -8.01 -3.84
C LEU A 26 -2.63 -9.26 -4.52
N LYS A 27 -2.19 -9.59 -5.74
CA LYS A 27 -2.49 -10.90 -6.34
C LYS A 27 -1.89 -12.05 -5.53
N ASN A 28 -0.84 -11.80 -4.77
CA ASN A 28 -0.30 -12.78 -3.84
C ASN A 28 -1.03 -12.65 -2.49
N LYS A 29 -1.85 -13.66 -2.18
CA LYS A 29 -2.65 -13.74 -0.94
C LYS A 29 -1.84 -13.67 0.36
N ASN A 30 -0.53 -13.84 0.29
CA ASN A 30 0.35 -13.70 1.45
C ASN A 30 0.72 -12.23 1.72
N PHE A 31 0.24 -11.26 0.93
CA PHE A 31 0.46 -9.84 1.15
C PHE A 31 -0.83 -9.11 1.51
N ARG A 32 -0.70 -8.10 2.38
CA ARG A 32 -1.75 -7.16 2.74
C ARG A 32 -1.18 -5.75 2.70
N MET A 33 -1.91 -4.80 2.09
CA MET A 33 -1.56 -3.38 2.21
C MET A 33 -1.70 -2.93 3.67
N ALA A 34 -0.60 -2.47 4.25
CA ALA A 34 -0.55 -1.98 5.61
C ALA A 34 -0.33 -0.46 5.68
N GLY A 35 0.27 0.14 4.66
CA GLY A 35 0.38 1.59 4.60
C GLY A 35 0.93 2.15 3.30
N ALA A 36 0.84 3.46 3.16
CA ALA A 36 1.52 4.22 2.13
C ALA A 36 2.08 5.55 2.65
N ALA A 37 3.13 6.04 2.01
CA ALA A 37 3.63 7.38 2.22
C ALA A 37 3.84 8.10 0.89
N ASP A 38 3.41 9.37 0.80
CA ASP A 38 3.61 10.24 -0.36
C ASP A 38 3.56 11.71 0.09
N LEU A 39 4.20 12.61 -0.66
CA LEU A 39 4.10 14.05 -0.42
C LEU A 39 2.77 14.63 -0.92
N ASP A 40 2.13 13.98 -1.91
CA ASP A 40 0.84 14.39 -2.44
C ASP A 40 -0.32 13.84 -1.59
N LYS A 41 -1.00 14.75 -0.90
CA LYS A 41 -2.15 14.44 -0.04
C LYS A 41 -3.36 13.93 -0.82
N GLU A 42 -3.57 14.37 -2.06
CA GLU A 42 -4.68 13.87 -2.86
C GLU A 42 -4.46 12.40 -3.23
N THR A 43 -3.23 12.05 -3.61
CA THR A 43 -2.84 10.67 -3.89
C THR A 43 -2.97 9.78 -2.64
N LEU A 44 -2.54 10.26 -1.46
CA LEU A 44 -2.75 9.54 -0.20
C LEU A 44 -4.23 9.36 0.15
N ALA A 45 -5.07 10.38 -0.08
CA ALA A 45 -6.51 10.29 0.17
C ALA A 45 -7.17 9.24 -0.73
N ARG A 46 -6.80 9.19 -2.02
CA ARG A 46 -7.26 8.14 -2.95
C ARG A 46 -6.81 6.76 -2.49
N PHE A 47 -5.54 6.61 -2.13
CA PHE A 47 -5.01 5.35 -1.58
C PHE A 47 -5.77 4.89 -0.33
N LYS A 48 -6.07 5.81 0.60
CA LYS A 48 -6.83 5.51 1.82
C LYS A 48 -8.28 5.10 1.51
N SER A 49 -8.88 5.66 0.47
CA SER A 49 -10.21 5.24 0.00
C SER A 49 -10.18 3.80 -0.53
N ASP A 50 -9.14 3.42 -1.27
CA ASP A 50 -8.97 2.07 -1.81
C ASP A 50 -8.57 1.06 -0.71
N PHE A 51 -7.83 1.50 0.31
CA PHE A 51 -7.35 0.70 1.43
C PHE A 51 -7.69 1.35 2.78
N PRO A 52 -8.95 1.27 3.25
CA PRO A 52 -9.41 1.96 4.46
C PRO A 52 -8.64 1.59 5.73
N GLU A 53 -8.09 0.37 5.80
CA GLU A 53 -7.34 -0.12 6.97
C GLU A 53 -5.85 0.25 6.96
N ALA A 54 -5.33 0.77 5.84
CA ALA A 54 -3.90 1.08 5.70
C ALA A 54 -3.54 2.42 6.36
N GLY A 55 -2.38 2.51 7.01
CA GLY A 55 -1.84 3.79 7.49
C GLY A 55 -1.42 4.70 6.33
N ILE A 56 -1.60 6.02 6.47
CA ILE A 56 -1.06 6.99 5.51
C ILE A 56 -0.12 7.96 6.23
N PHE A 57 0.99 8.31 5.57
CA PHE A 57 2.03 9.17 6.12
C PHE A 57 2.44 10.21 5.08
N ASP A 58 2.34 11.50 5.41
CA ASP A 58 2.73 12.62 4.54
C ASP A 58 4.06 13.28 4.98
N SER A 59 4.72 12.69 5.98
CA SER A 59 5.96 13.16 6.59
C SER A 59 6.76 11.99 7.16
N ALA A 60 8.06 12.21 7.36
CA ALA A 60 9.00 11.23 7.91
C ALA A 60 8.88 11.09 9.44
#